data_AF-A0ABD7U428-F1
#
_entry.id   AF-A0ABD7U428-F1
#
_cell.length_a   1.000
_cell.length_b   1.000
_cell.length_c   1.000
_cell.angle_alpha   90.00
_cell.angle_beta   90.00
_cell.angle_gamma   90.00
#
_symmetry.space_group_name_H-M   'P 1'
#
loop_
_entity.id
_entity.type
_entity.pdbx_description
1 polymer ?
#
loop_
_entity_poly.entity_id
_entity_poly.type
_entity_poly.pdbx_seq_one_letter_code
_entity_poly.pdbx_strand_id
1 'polypeptide(L)'
;MKTFLLDSFNRYKRFSEELDVKTILCNKSWLIFNDCGDKELYVFQENGSLIASVNGNVTNAKWQYIPANKSLVVSFREQSFMFHPSFINNVIFALQQDGTERFAFMINEEQSESFYPKSLKELNNYFEGIERKRIEAEEQEKRWLIEQQRKEQQRIEEEYKRQQQYRIEQERLRQEEARRAEEERRIEQEKLAKIKKENDILKQYKLFLAAKVLGYILIASITATLTILAYNTSSDGAWLIVPLIVFYISYRLHKAIISWLRRRILSNHLQTKKKKKEKEDRKRKEEWEEYKKQRDQRDFERIEKYRMERERQEKRMRRKNNKITW
;
A
#
# COMPACT_ATOMS: atom_id res chain seq x y z
N MET A 1 1.31 46.33 52.44
CA MET A 1 1.60 45.92 51.05
C MET A 1 0.42 46.32 50.18
N LYS A 2 0.66 47.05 49.08
CA LYS A 2 -0.42 47.38 48.13
C LYS A 2 -0.74 46.17 47.25
N THR A 3 -1.99 46.07 46.84
CA THR A 3 -2.50 45.00 45.99
C THR A 3 -3.29 45.59 44.84
N PHE A 4 -3.18 45.02 43.65
CA PHE A 4 -3.77 45.55 42.42
C PHE A 4 -4.69 44.53 41.77
N LEU A 5 -5.76 45.01 41.12
CA LEU A 5 -6.54 44.19 40.22
C LEU A 5 -5.81 44.14 38.87
N LEU A 6 -5.65 42.94 38.34
CA LEU A 6 -5.04 42.74 37.03
C LEU A 6 -5.90 41.73 36.28
N ASP A 7 -6.79 42.24 35.41
CA ASP A 7 -7.78 41.44 34.65
C ASP A 7 -7.14 40.34 33.81
N SER A 8 -5.88 40.53 33.41
CA SER A 8 -5.11 39.56 32.66
C SER A 8 -4.63 38.39 33.53
N PHE A 9 -4.44 38.60 34.84
CA PHE A 9 -3.87 37.61 35.76
C PHE A 9 -4.78 36.43 36.08
N ASN A 10 -6.09 36.62 36.05
CA ASN A 10 -7.05 35.52 36.18
C ASN A 10 -6.92 34.52 35.01
N ARG A 11 -6.38 34.92 33.84
CA ARG A 11 -6.01 34.00 32.75
C ARG A 11 -4.65 33.31 32.96
N TYR A 12 -3.81 33.82 33.84
CA TYR A 12 -2.42 33.39 34.08
C TYR A 12 -2.24 32.46 35.28
N LYS A 13 -3.33 31.87 35.80
CA LYS A 13 -3.32 31.03 37.00
C LYS A 13 -2.59 29.69 36.77
N ARG A 14 -1.26 29.70 36.81
CA ARG A 14 -0.41 28.50 36.70
C ARG A 14 0.85 28.65 37.53
N PHE A 15 0.68 28.67 38.85
CA PHE A 15 1.77 28.31 39.76
C PHE A 15 2.15 26.84 39.50
N SER A 16 3.42 26.58 39.22
CA SER A 16 3.94 25.20 39.21
C SER A 16 4.04 24.73 40.65
N GLU A 17 3.31 23.68 41.02
CA GLU A 17 3.18 23.20 42.39
C GLU A 17 4.48 22.69 43.03
N GLU A 18 5.56 22.58 42.25
CA GLU A 18 6.81 21.91 42.62
C GLU A 18 7.85 22.82 43.30
N LEU A 19 7.58 24.12 43.45
CA LEU A 19 8.59 25.09 43.87
C LEU A 19 8.54 25.38 45.38
N ASP A 20 9.68 25.23 46.08
CA ASP A 20 9.81 25.60 47.50
C ASP A 20 9.76 27.13 47.67
N VAL A 21 8.54 27.63 47.90
CA VAL A 21 8.22 29.04 48.11
C VAL A 21 9.06 29.65 49.24
N LYS A 22 9.32 28.87 50.30
CA LYS A 22 10.08 29.35 51.47
C LYS A 22 11.51 29.65 51.06
N THR A 23 12.16 28.74 50.36
CA THR A 23 13.53 28.92 49.86
C THR A 23 13.65 30.11 48.93
N ILE A 24 12.68 30.30 48.02
CA ILE A 24 12.77 31.40 47.05
C ILE A 24 12.55 32.75 47.71
N LEU A 25 11.61 32.84 48.65
CA LEU A 25 11.40 34.07 49.42
C LEU A 25 12.65 34.48 50.19
N CYS A 26 13.28 33.53 50.89
CA CYS A 26 14.44 33.82 51.75
C CYS A 26 15.73 34.11 50.99
N ASN A 27 15.91 33.55 49.80
CA ASN A 27 17.17 33.65 49.05
C ASN A 27 17.32 34.98 48.28
N LYS A 28 16.29 35.82 48.25
CA LYS A 28 16.24 37.02 47.41
C LYS A 28 15.69 38.22 48.17
N SER A 29 16.09 39.40 47.73
CA SER A 29 15.48 40.66 48.13
C SER A 29 14.40 41.05 47.12
N TRP A 30 13.25 41.49 47.61
CA TRP A 30 12.07 41.70 46.80
C TRP A 30 11.64 43.17 46.82
N LEU A 31 11.70 43.82 45.67
CA LEU A 31 11.12 45.15 45.45
C LEU A 31 9.61 45.02 45.29
N ILE A 32 8.85 45.72 46.13
CA ILE A 32 7.39 45.71 46.05
C ILE A 32 6.97 46.71 44.99
N PHE A 33 6.19 46.23 44.02
CA PHE A 33 5.57 47.11 43.06
C PHE A 33 4.56 48.01 43.78
N ASN A 34 4.79 49.31 43.75
CA ASN A 34 3.83 50.32 44.14
C ASN A 34 3.60 51.28 42.96
N ASP A 35 2.42 51.87 42.93
CA ASP A 35 2.01 52.90 41.97
C ASP A 35 2.49 54.31 42.37
N CYS A 36 3.13 54.45 43.54
CA CYS A 36 3.61 55.72 44.09
C CYS A 36 5.04 56.07 43.65
N GLY A 37 5.82 55.11 43.16
CA GLY A 37 7.21 55.32 42.75
C GLY A 37 8.23 55.26 43.90
N ASP A 38 7.79 54.99 45.13
CA ASP A 38 8.68 54.80 46.28
C ASP A 38 9.45 53.47 46.17
N LYS A 39 10.71 53.45 46.58
CA LYS A 39 11.47 52.19 46.67
C LYS A 39 11.04 51.45 47.93
N GLU A 40 10.17 50.46 47.77
CA GLU A 40 9.78 49.52 48.83
C GLU A 40 10.54 48.19 48.66
N LEU A 41 11.38 47.83 49.64
CA LEU A 41 12.20 46.61 49.63
C LEU A 41 11.84 45.70 50.80
N TYR A 42 11.50 44.44 50.50
CA TYR A 42 11.12 43.42 51.47
C TYR A 42 12.16 42.29 51.46
N VAL A 43 12.72 42.00 52.63
CA VAL A 43 13.70 40.92 52.82
C VAL A 43 13.14 39.90 53.81
N PHE A 44 12.86 38.70 53.32
CA PHE A 44 12.32 37.60 54.10
C PHE A 44 13.47 36.80 54.71
N GLN A 45 13.45 36.60 56.03
CA GLN A 45 14.46 35.79 56.72
C GLN A 45 13.90 34.42 57.08
N GLU A 46 14.74 33.38 57.06
CA GLU A 46 14.33 32.00 57.38
C GLU A 46 13.73 31.83 58.78
N ASN A 47 14.10 32.71 59.71
CA ASN A 47 13.60 32.75 61.09
C ASN A 47 12.16 33.29 61.21
N GLY A 48 11.50 33.66 60.10
CA GLY A 48 10.15 34.23 60.08
C GLY A 48 10.09 35.75 60.29
N SER A 49 11.22 36.44 60.31
CA SER A 49 11.29 37.91 60.34
C SER A 49 11.23 38.47 58.92
N LEU A 50 10.47 39.54 58.72
CA LEU A 50 10.39 40.29 57.48
C LEU A 50 10.91 41.70 57.75
N ILE A 51 11.92 42.13 56.99
CA ILE A 51 12.41 43.50 57.03
C ILE A 51 11.81 44.24 55.84
N ALA A 52 10.99 45.25 56.11
CA ALA A 52 10.43 46.13 55.08
C ALA A 52 11.09 47.51 55.16
N SER A 53 11.75 47.94 54.08
CA SER A 53 12.37 49.26 53.95
C SER A 53 11.62 50.09 52.91
N VAL A 54 11.11 51.25 53.31
CA VAL A 54 10.47 52.21 52.41
C VAL A 54 11.34 53.44 52.31
N ASN A 55 11.99 53.66 51.17
CA ASN A 55 12.96 54.75 50.96
C ASN A 55 14.02 54.86 52.09
N GLY A 56 14.43 53.73 52.67
CA GLY A 56 15.40 53.66 53.76
C GLY A 56 14.80 53.60 55.19
N ASN A 57 13.50 53.85 55.37
CA ASN A 57 12.84 53.68 56.66
C ASN A 57 12.48 52.22 56.90
N VAL A 58 13.11 51.61 57.90
CA VAL A 58 12.97 50.18 58.21
C VAL A 58 11.84 49.92 59.19
N THR A 59 10.96 48.99 58.84
CA THR A 59 9.93 48.42 59.70
C THR A 59 10.11 46.91 59.80
N ASN A 60 10.24 46.41 61.03
CA ASN A 60 10.28 44.98 61.30
C ASN A 60 8.85 44.41 61.32
N ALA A 61 8.66 43.35 60.56
CA ALA A 61 7.42 42.60 60.41
C ALA A 61 7.70 41.09 60.61
N LYS A 62 6.64 40.28 60.65
CA LYS A 62 6.76 38.82 60.71
C LYS A 62 6.12 38.20 59.47
N TRP A 63 6.64 37.07 59.04
CA TRP A 63 6.04 36.27 57.98
C TRP A 63 6.08 34.78 58.34
N GLN A 64 5.13 34.03 57.80
CA GLN A 64 5.06 32.59 57.98
C GLN A 64 4.47 31.96 56.73
N TYR A 65 5.14 30.93 56.21
CA TYR A 65 4.53 30.05 55.22
C TYR A 65 3.75 28.94 55.92
N ILE A 66 2.49 28.75 55.52
CA ILE A 66 1.58 27.70 56.00
C ILE A 66 1.45 26.65 54.87
N PRO A 67 2.17 25.53 54.95
CA PRO A 67 2.14 24.51 53.89
C PRO A 67 0.75 23.90 53.69
N ALA A 68 -0.03 23.74 54.77
CA ALA A 68 -1.35 23.13 54.73
C ALA A 68 -2.35 23.86 53.83
N ASN A 69 -2.25 25.20 53.73
CA ASN A 69 -3.07 26.02 52.85
C ASN A 69 -2.26 26.62 51.69
N LYS A 70 -1.00 26.18 51.52
CA LYS A 70 -0.04 26.76 50.56
C LYS A 70 -0.06 28.29 50.60
N SER A 71 -0.12 28.89 51.79
CA SER A 71 -0.34 30.33 51.96
C SER A 71 0.82 30.98 52.69
N LEU A 72 1.09 32.24 52.35
CA LEU A 72 2.04 33.12 52.99
C LEU A 72 1.27 34.11 53.85
N VAL A 73 1.50 34.08 55.16
CA VAL A 73 0.97 35.09 56.08
C VAL A 73 2.05 36.14 56.33
N VAL A 74 1.70 37.41 56.17
CA VAL A 74 2.58 38.54 56.46
C VAL A 74 1.90 39.45 57.47
N SER A 75 2.56 39.67 58.60
CA SER A 75 2.05 40.42 59.76
C SER A 75 2.85 41.69 59.99
N PHE A 76 2.19 42.84 59.83
CA PHE A 76 2.72 44.19 60.07
C PHE A 76 2.02 44.82 61.27
N ARG A 77 2.73 45.08 62.37
CA ARG A 77 2.22 45.74 63.60
C ARG A 77 0.84 45.23 64.06
N GLU A 78 -0.25 45.79 63.54
CA GLU A 78 -1.65 45.49 63.89
C GLU A 78 -2.47 44.77 62.79
N GLN A 79 -1.90 44.53 61.61
CA GLN A 79 -2.59 43.90 60.47
C GLN A 79 -1.83 42.70 59.95
N SER A 80 -2.55 41.63 59.62
CA SER A 80 -2.01 40.44 58.97
C SER A 80 -2.74 40.18 57.67
N PHE A 81 -1.99 39.88 56.63
CA PHE A 81 -2.51 39.55 55.30
C PHE A 81 -2.12 38.12 54.97
N MET A 82 -3.07 37.37 54.43
CA MET A 82 -2.82 36.04 53.88
C MET A 82 -2.75 36.14 52.37
N PHE A 83 -1.73 35.53 51.79
CA PHE A 83 -1.48 35.52 50.37
C PHE A 83 -1.28 34.09 49.85
N HIS A 84 -1.69 33.84 48.62
CA HIS A 84 -1.43 32.62 47.89
C HIS A 84 -0.43 32.89 46.75
N PRO A 85 0.68 32.15 46.68
CA PRO A 85 1.57 32.16 45.52
C PRO A 85 0.78 31.86 44.24
N SER A 86 0.77 32.82 43.30
CA SER A 86 -0.01 32.68 42.06
C SER A 86 0.88 32.54 40.82
N PHE A 87 2.05 33.17 40.80
CA PHE A 87 2.98 33.11 39.69
C PHE A 87 4.38 33.41 40.19
N ILE A 88 5.37 32.66 39.72
CA ILE A 88 6.75 32.86 40.10
C ILE A 88 7.67 32.62 38.91
N ASN A 89 8.60 33.54 38.69
CA ASN A 89 9.72 33.35 37.78
C ASN A 89 10.98 34.00 38.36
N ASN A 90 12.06 34.09 37.58
CA ASN A 90 13.31 34.67 38.07
C ASN A 90 13.26 36.19 38.34
N VAL A 91 12.25 36.88 37.80
CA VAL A 91 12.10 38.34 37.80
C VAL A 91 10.98 38.80 38.73
N ILE A 92 9.79 38.20 38.66
CA ILE A 92 8.58 38.59 39.39
C ILE A 92 8.04 37.39 40.18
N PHE A 93 7.62 37.68 41.40
CA PHE A 93 6.78 36.84 42.21
C PHE A 93 5.44 37.55 42.49
N ALA A 94 4.34 36.96 42.04
CA ALA A 94 2.99 37.45 42.27
C ALA A 94 2.27 36.63 43.35
N LEU A 95 1.67 37.35 44.29
CA LEU A 95 0.95 36.85 45.45
C LEU A 95 -0.50 37.31 45.39
N GLN A 96 -1.46 36.40 45.31
CA GLN A 96 -2.88 36.73 45.38
C GLN A 96 -3.31 36.91 46.84
N GLN A 97 -3.97 38.00 47.20
CA GLN A 97 -4.52 38.15 48.55
C GLN A 97 -5.72 37.22 48.73
N ASP A 98 -5.72 36.44 49.81
CA ASP A 98 -6.74 35.44 50.11
C ASP A 98 -8.15 36.05 50.12
N GLY A 99 -9.11 35.31 49.57
CA GLY A 99 -10.50 35.75 49.40
C GLY A 99 -10.71 36.91 48.41
N THR A 100 -9.70 37.34 47.65
CA THR A 100 -9.81 38.44 46.68
C THR A 100 -9.15 38.12 45.34
N GLU A 101 -9.44 38.91 44.30
CA GLU A 101 -8.75 38.85 43.01
C GLU A 101 -7.60 39.87 42.91
N ARG A 102 -7.12 40.37 44.06
CA ARG A 102 -6.05 41.37 44.10
C ARG A 102 -4.70 40.68 44.24
N PHE A 103 -3.73 41.16 43.49
CA PHE A 103 -2.38 40.62 43.45
C PHE A 103 -1.39 41.64 43.98
N ALA A 104 -0.47 41.18 44.82
CA ALA A 104 0.75 41.89 45.18
C ALA A 104 1.89 41.37 44.30
N PHE A 105 2.65 42.29 43.72
CA PHE A 105 3.76 41.94 42.83
C PHE A 105 5.08 42.31 43.49
N MET A 106 5.99 41.35 43.49
CA MET A 106 7.32 41.46 44.04
C MET A 106 8.33 41.23 42.91
N ILE A 107 9.28 42.13 42.74
CA ILE A 107 10.31 42.06 41.69
C ILE A 107 11.63 41.72 42.37
N ASN A 108 12.39 40.78 41.83
CA ASN A 108 13.71 40.46 42.33
C ASN A 108 14.62 41.69 42.20
N GLU A 109 15.22 42.13 43.31
CA GLU A 109 16.10 43.31 43.31
C GLU A 109 17.28 43.14 42.36
N GLU A 110 17.83 41.94 42.20
CA GLU A 110 18.91 41.68 41.22
C GLU A 110 18.52 41.96 39.77
N GLN A 111 17.21 41.92 39.46
CA GLN A 111 16.68 42.18 38.13
C GLN A 111 16.16 43.61 37.99
N SER A 112 16.35 44.47 39.00
CA SER A 112 15.80 45.82 38.98
C SER A 112 16.40 46.71 37.89
N GLU A 113 17.64 46.46 37.48
CA GLU A 113 18.29 47.22 36.39
C GLU A 113 17.67 46.90 35.02
N SER A 114 17.24 45.66 34.80
CA SER A 114 16.65 45.21 33.54
C SER A 114 15.13 45.36 33.51
N PHE A 115 14.48 45.30 34.67
CA PHE A 115 13.03 45.32 34.77
C PHE A 115 12.56 45.99 36.08
N TYR A 116 12.09 47.23 35.96
CA TYR A 116 11.44 47.98 37.05
C TYR A 116 10.17 48.67 36.51
N PRO A 117 9.02 47.97 36.49
CA PRO A 117 7.80 48.51 35.92
C PRO A 117 7.32 49.72 36.73
N LYS A 118 7.09 50.84 36.04
CA LYS A 118 6.63 52.09 36.68
C LYS A 118 5.11 52.22 36.72
N SER A 119 4.41 51.33 36.01
CA SER A 119 2.96 51.34 35.91
C SER A 119 2.39 49.93 35.76
N LEU A 120 1.11 49.77 36.12
CA LEU A 120 0.37 48.53 35.89
C LEU A 120 0.32 48.14 34.40
N LYS A 121 0.38 49.12 33.49
CA LYS A 121 0.41 48.87 32.04
C LYS A 121 1.70 48.16 31.62
N GLU A 122 2.85 48.59 32.12
CA GLU A 122 4.13 47.94 31.83
C GLU A 122 4.17 46.52 32.40
N LEU A 123 3.65 46.34 33.60
CA LEU A 123 3.51 45.02 34.22
C LEU A 123 2.60 44.10 33.39
N ASN A 124 1.47 44.61 32.92
CA ASN A 124 0.56 43.86 32.06
C ASN A 124 1.22 43.45 30.73
N ASN A 125 1.92 44.38 30.08
CA ASN A 125 2.65 44.11 28.83
C ASN A 125 3.71 43.01 29.00
N TYR A 126 4.37 42.95 30.16
CA TYR A 126 5.34 41.90 30.48
C TYR A 126 4.68 40.51 30.50
N PHE A 127 3.56 40.38 31.21
CA PHE A 127 2.82 39.11 31.28
C PHE A 127 2.25 38.70 29.92
N GLU A 128 1.73 39.64 29.14
CA GLU A 128 1.28 39.40 27.77
C GLU A 128 2.43 38.91 26.87
N GLY A 129 3.64 39.47 27.04
CA GLY A 129 4.83 39.06 26.31
C GLY A 129 5.29 37.63 26.63
N ILE A 130 5.20 37.21 27.90
CA ILE A 130 5.49 35.84 28.31
C ILE A 130 4.50 34.87 27.64
N GLU A 131 3.21 35.19 27.70
CA GLU A 131 2.17 34.31 27.16
C GLU A 131 2.28 34.18 25.63
N ARG A 132 2.59 35.27 24.93
CA ARG A 132 2.82 35.23 23.48
C ARG A 132 3.96 34.27 23.12
N LYS A 133 5.10 34.37 23.80
CA LYS A 133 6.25 33.46 23.59
C LYS A 133 5.88 32.00 23.87
N ARG A 134 5.06 31.76 24.88
CA ARG A 134 4.57 30.42 25.21
C ARG A 134 3.67 29.86 24.10
N ILE A 135 2.67 30.62 23.66
CA ILE A 135 1.77 30.21 22.58
C ILE A 135 2.57 29.93 21.30
N GLU A 136 3.52 30.81 20.95
CA GLU A 136 4.42 30.61 19.81
C GLU A 136 5.24 29.32 19.94
N ALA A 137 5.77 29.02 21.13
CA ALA A 137 6.50 27.78 21.39
C ALA A 137 5.60 26.53 21.29
N GLU A 138 4.40 26.55 21.87
CA GLU A 138 3.43 25.47 21.78
C GLU A 138 2.97 25.24 20.32
N GLU A 139 2.81 26.30 19.54
CA GLU A 139 2.52 26.20 18.11
C GLU A 139 3.69 25.60 17.33
N GLN A 140 4.93 26.00 17.64
CA GLN A 140 6.12 25.44 17.00
C GLN A 140 6.27 23.94 17.30
N GLU A 141 6.04 23.53 18.54
CA GLU A 141 6.07 22.12 18.95
C GLU A 141 4.98 21.31 18.21
N LYS A 142 3.75 21.82 18.13
CA LYS A 142 2.67 21.20 17.35
C LYS A 142 3.04 21.06 15.87
N ARG A 143 3.61 22.11 15.27
CA ARG A 143 4.06 22.08 13.86
C ARG A 143 5.16 21.04 13.66
N TRP A 144 6.12 20.97 14.58
CA TRP A 144 7.19 19.98 14.54
C TRP A 144 6.64 18.54 14.63
N LEU A 145 5.69 18.30 15.54
CA LEU A 145 5.07 16.98 15.70
C LEU A 145 4.30 16.55 14.44
N ILE A 146 3.53 17.48 13.84
CA ILE A 146 2.81 17.24 12.59
C ILE A 146 3.79 16.91 11.45
N GLU A 147 4.92 17.62 11.36
CA GLU A 147 5.94 17.37 10.35
C GLU A 147 6.61 16.00 10.53
N GLN A 148 6.89 15.59 11.78
CA GLN A 148 7.39 14.25 12.08
C GLN A 148 6.39 13.16 11.66
N GLN A 149 5.10 13.34 11.97
CA GLN A 149 4.05 12.41 11.56
C GLN A 149 3.93 12.32 10.04
N ARG A 150 4.05 13.44 9.32
CA ARG A 150 4.04 13.46 7.85
C ARG A 150 5.22 12.72 7.25
N LYS A 151 6.43 12.94 7.77
CA LYS A 151 7.62 12.20 7.34
C LYS A 151 7.47 10.71 7.58
N GLU A 152 6.90 10.31 8.72
CA GLU A 152 6.64 8.90 9.01
C GLU A 152 5.63 8.30 8.03
N GLN A 153 4.52 8.99 7.78
CA GLN A 153 3.54 8.56 6.78
C GLN A 153 4.14 8.41 5.38
N GLN A 154 5.01 9.35 4.97
CA GLN A 154 5.73 9.25 3.70
C GLN A 154 6.64 8.02 3.66
N ARG A 155 7.39 7.73 4.74
CA ARG A 155 8.21 6.51 4.82
C ARG A 155 7.38 5.25 4.66
N ILE A 156 6.25 5.16 5.37
CA ILE A 156 5.33 4.02 5.30
C ILE A 156 4.73 3.89 3.89
N GLU A 157 4.32 5.00 3.26
CA GLU A 157 3.76 4.98 1.91
C GLU A 157 4.80 4.56 0.85
N GLU A 158 6.04 5.04 0.97
CA GLU A 158 7.14 4.62 0.11
C GLU A 158 7.48 3.15 0.26
N GLU A 159 7.51 2.64 1.50
CA GLU A 159 7.74 1.23 1.77
C GLU A 159 6.61 0.37 1.19
N TYR A 160 5.36 0.80 1.36
CA TYR A 160 4.20 0.14 0.76
C TYR A 160 4.30 0.12 -0.78
N LYS A 161 4.69 1.22 -1.41
CA LYS A 161 4.92 1.29 -2.87
C LYS A 161 6.02 0.33 -3.32
N ARG A 162 7.14 0.25 -2.59
CA ARG A 162 8.22 -0.71 -2.87
C ARG A 162 7.75 -2.15 -2.75
N GLN A 163 7.02 -2.48 -1.69
CA GLN A 163 6.47 -3.83 -1.53
C GLN A 163 5.48 -4.20 -2.64
N GLN A 164 4.63 -3.25 -3.06
CA GLN A 164 3.72 -3.46 -4.20
C GLN A 164 4.48 -3.69 -5.50
N GLN A 165 5.51 -2.89 -5.79
CA GLN A 165 6.35 -3.09 -6.97
C GLN A 165 7.03 -4.46 -6.95
N TYR A 166 7.59 -4.87 -5.80
CA TYR A 166 8.20 -6.19 -5.64
C TYR A 166 7.20 -7.32 -5.89
N ARG A 167 5.96 -7.21 -5.38
CA ARG A 167 4.90 -8.20 -5.64
C ARG A 167 4.57 -8.30 -7.13
N ILE A 168 4.42 -7.16 -7.81
CA ILE A 168 4.14 -7.12 -9.26
C ILE A 168 5.30 -7.77 -10.05
N GLU A 169 6.54 -7.47 -9.68
CA GLU A 169 7.72 -8.04 -10.34
C GLU A 169 7.82 -9.55 -10.13
N GLN A 170 7.58 -10.02 -8.91
CA GLN A 170 7.51 -11.46 -8.58
C GLN A 170 6.40 -12.18 -9.36
N GLU A 171 5.26 -11.53 -9.57
CA GLU A 171 4.18 -12.09 -10.37
C GLU A 171 4.55 -12.15 -11.87
N ARG A 172 5.20 -11.10 -12.40
CA ARG A 172 5.72 -11.11 -13.77
C ARG A 172 6.74 -12.22 -14.00
N LEU A 173 7.70 -12.39 -13.08
CA LEU A 173 8.69 -13.46 -13.15
C LEU A 173 8.03 -14.84 -13.16
N ARG A 174 7.05 -15.07 -12.26
CA ARG A 174 6.27 -16.31 -12.24
C ARG A 174 5.50 -16.56 -13.53
N GLN A 175 4.88 -15.52 -14.10
CA GLN A 175 4.20 -15.64 -15.39
C GLN A 175 5.16 -15.97 -16.53
N GLU A 176 6.34 -15.36 -16.55
CA GLU A 176 7.37 -15.62 -17.56
C GLU A 176 7.96 -17.02 -17.44
N GLU A 177 8.21 -17.50 -16.22
CA GLU A 177 8.59 -18.89 -15.95
C GLU A 177 7.50 -19.88 -16.37
N ALA A 178 6.23 -19.61 -16.04
CA ALA A 178 5.12 -20.45 -16.44
C ALA A 178 5.00 -20.53 -17.98
N ARG A 179 5.18 -19.40 -18.68
CA ARG A 179 5.15 -19.33 -20.14
C ARG A 179 6.30 -20.11 -20.76
N ARG A 180 7.51 -19.98 -20.22
CA ARG A 180 8.69 -20.77 -20.65
C ARG A 180 8.46 -22.27 -20.46
N ALA A 181 7.96 -22.67 -19.29
CA ALA A 181 7.64 -24.07 -19.00
C ALA A 181 6.50 -24.63 -19.89
N GLU A 182 5.53 -23.80 -20.30
CA GLU A 182 4.51 -24.20 -21.26
C GLU A 182 5.09 -24.37 -22.67
N GLU A 183 5.95 -23.46 -23.11
CA GLU A 183 6.63 -23.55 -24.41
C GLU A 183 7.55 -24.77 -24.49
N GLU A 184 8.32 -25.05 -23.44
CA GLU A 184 9.14 -26.27 -23.34
C GLU A 184 8.28 -27.54 -23.42
N ARG A 185 7.17 -27.58 -22.69
CA ARG A 185 6.21 -28.70 -22.76
C ARG A 185 5.62 -28.86 -24.17
N ARG A 186 5.31 -27.77 -24.87
CA ARG A 186 4.85 -27.81 -26.27
C ARG A 186 5.92 -28.38 -27.20
N ILE A 187 7.16 -27.91 -27.08
CA ILE A 187 8.28 -28.41 -27.88
C ILE A 187 8.49 -29.91 -27.61
N GLU A 188 8.43 -30.34 -26.36
CA GLU A 188 8.55 -31.75 -25.99
C GLU A 188 7.41 -32.59 -26.56
N GLN A 189 6.16 -32.13 -26.46
CA GLN A 189 5.01 -32.80 -27.06
C GLN A 189 5.13 -32.91 -28.59
N GLU A 190 5.62 -31.87 -29.26
CA GLU A 190 5.87 -31.90 -30.70
C GLU A 190 6.96 -32.92 -31.08
N LYS A 191 8.06 -32.98 -30.31
CA LYS A 191 9.11 -34.00 -30.48
C LYS A 191 8.53 -35.41 -30.31
N LEU A 192 7.78 -35.65 -29.23
CA LEU A 192 7.14 -36.94 -28.96
C LEU A 192 6.15 -37.32 -30.08
N ALA A 193 5.36 -36.37 -30.58
CA ALA A 193 4.44 -36.60 -31.69
C ALA A 193 5.17 -36.93 -32.99
N LYS A 194 6.33 -36.31 -33.24
CA LYS A 194 7.18 -36.62 -34.40
C LYS A 194 7.75 -38.03 -34.31
N ILE A 195 8.32 -38.39 -33.15
CA ILE A 195 8.83 -39.75 -32.88
C ILE A 195 7.72 -40.78 -33.05
N LYS A 196 6.51 -40.52 -32.52
CA LYS A 196 5.37 -41.41 -32.67
C LYS A 196 4.99 -41.61 -34.14
N LYS A 197 4.95 -40.54 -34.95
CA LYS A 197 4.69 -40.62 -36.39
C LYS A 197 5.75 -41.45 -37.11
N GLU A 198 7.02 -41.24 -36.82
CA GLU A 198 8.12 -42.01 -37.40
C GLU A 198 8.01 -43.50 -37.04
N ASN A 199 7.70 -43.81 -35.78
CA ASN A 199 7.45 -45.18 -35.33
C ASN A 199 6.22 -45.82 -36.00
N ASP A 200 5.13 -45.08 -36.18
CA ASP A 200 3.95 -45.56 -36.89
C ASP A 200 4.26 -45.86 -38.37
N ILE A 201 5.06 -45.01 -39.03
CA ILE A 201 5.55 -45.25 -40.41
C ILE A 201 6.43 -46.50 -40.45
N LEU A 202 7.37 -46.64 -39.53
CA LEU A 202 8.24 -47.82 -39.43
C LEU A 202 7.43 -49.10 -39.21
N LYS A 203 6.39 -49.06 -38.36
CA LYS A 203 5.49 -50.19 -38.11
C LYS A 203 4.72 -50.57 -39.37
N GLN A 204 4.17 -49.59 -40.10
CA GLN A 204 3.51 -49.83 -41.38
C GLN A 204 4.47 -50.44 -42.41
N TYR A 205 5.70 -49.96 -42.48
CA TYR A 205 6.73 -50.51 -43.37
C TYR A 205 7.07 -51.96 -43.03
N LYS A 206 7.28 -52.29 -41.74
CA LYS A 206 7.53 -53.67 -41.28
C LYS A 206 6.37 -54.60 -41.63
N LEU A 207 5.13 -54.16 -41.41
CA LEU A 207 3.93 -54.92 -41.77
C LEU A 207 3.85 -55.17 -43.28
N PHE A 208 4.14 -54.15 -44.09
CA PHE A 208 4.17 -54.26 -45.55
C PHE A 208 5.25 -55.24 -46.03
N LEU A 209 6.44 -55.19 -45.43
CA LEU A 209 7.53 -56.10 -45.76
C LEU A 209 7.15 -57.55 -45.43
N ALA A 210 6.58 -57.79 -44.25
CA ALA A 210 6.09 -59.12 -43.84
C ALA A 210 5.03 -59.66 -44.83
N ALA A 211 4.06 -58.82 -45.24
CA ALA A 211 3.06 -59.21 -46.23
C ALA A 211 3.67 -59.57 -47.60
N LYS A 212 4.73 -58.87 -48.02
CA LYS A 212 5.47 -59.19 -49.26
C LYS A 212 6.17 -60.55 -49.16
N VAL A 213 6.83 -60.83 -48.05
CA VAL A 213 7.49 -62.13 -47.82
C VAL A 213 6.48 -63.28 -47.80
N LEU A 214 5.38 -63.13 -47.04
CA LEU A 214 4.29 -64.12 -47.01
C LEU A 214 3.70 -64.38 -48.40
N GLY A 215 3.54 -63.33 -49.21
CA GLY A 215 3.09 -63.44 -50.59
C GLY A 215 4.00 -64.32 -51.45
N TYR A 216 5.33 -64.14 -51.37
CA TYR A 216 6.27 -65.00 -52.10
C TYR A 216 6.27 -66.45 -51.62
N ILE A 217 6.15 -66.67 -50.30
CA ILE A 217 6.05 -68.03 -49.73
C ILE A 217 4.80 -68.74 -50.28
N LEU A 218 3.67 -68.04 -50.35
CA LEU A 218 2.43 -68.59 -50.90
C LEU A 218 2.54 -68.92 -52.40
N ILE A 219 3.21 -68.07 -53.18
CA ILE A 219 3.47 -68.35 -54.60
C ILE A 219 4.32 -69.61 -54.72
N ALA A 220 5.42 -69.69 -53.96
CA ALA A 220 6.31 -70.86 -53.98
C ALA A 220 5.57 -72.15 -53.58
N SER A 221 4.71 -72.11 -52.56
CA SER A 221 3.92 -73.28 -52.16
C SER A 221 2.93 -73.72 -53.23
N ILE A 222 2.23 -72.78 -53.87
CA ILE A 222 1.27 -73.08 -54.96
C ILE A 222 2.00 -73.65 -56.18
N THR A 223 3.16 -73.08 -56.54
CA THR A 223 3.97 -73.59 -57.65
C THR A 223 4.47 -75.00 -57.34
N ALA A 224 4.96 -75.26 -56.13
CA ALA A 224 5.43 -76.59 -55.73
C ALA A 224 4.31 -77.65 -55.76
N THR A 225 3.13 -77.36 -55.19
CA THR A 225 2.00 -78.32 -55.18
C THR A 225 1.51 -78.64 -56.59
N LEU A 226 1.40 -77.64 -57.47
CA LEU A 226 1.00 -77.85 -58.86
C LEU A 226 2.07 -78.60 -59.67
N THR A 227 3.35 -78.39 -59.38
CA THR A 227 4.45 -79.15 -60.01
C THR A 227 4.36 -80.63 -59.64
N ILE A 228 4.15 -80.94 -58.36
CA ILE A 228 3.98 -82.31 -57.87
C ILE A 228 2.74 -82.97 -58.51
N LEU A 229 1.63 -82.24 -58.59
CA LEU A 229 0.39 -82.75 -59.20
C LEU A 229 0.57 -83.03 -60.70
N ALA A 230 1.21 -82.12 -61.45
CA ALA A 230 1.46 -82.29 -62.88
C ALA A 230 2.45 -83.43 -63.17
N TYR A 231 3.46 -83.60 -62.31
CA TYR A 231 4.40 -84.72 -62.38
C TYR A 231 3.69 -86.07 -62.21
N ASN A 232 2.75 -86.16 -61.26
CA ASN A 232 2.02 -87.40 -61.00
C ASN A 232 0.94 -87.75 -62.04
N THR A 233 0.59 -86.83 -62.94
CA THR A 233 -0.55 -86.99 -63.87
C THR A 233 -0.19 -86.96 -65.36
N SER A 234 0.96 -86.43 -65.77
CA SER A 234 1.33 -86.28 -67.21
C SER A 234 2.47 -87.19 -67.65
N SER A 235 2.27 -88.01 -68.70
CA SER A 235 3.29 -88.87 -69.33
C SER A 235 4.22 -88.14 -70.33
N ASP A 236 3.82 -86.95 -70.81
CA ASP A 236 4.39 -86.35 -72.02
C ASP A 236 5.35 -85.16 -71.72
N GLY A 237 6.02 -85.15 -70.56
CA GLY A 237 7.01 -84.11 -70.23
C GLY A 237 6.44 -82.71 -69.90
N ALA A 238 5.11 -82.55 -69.92
CA ALA A 238 4.41 -81.28 -69.62
C ALA A 238 4.73 -80.72 -68.22
N TRP A 239 5.17 -81.57 -67.29
CA TRP A 239 5.59 -81.21 -65.93
C TRP A 239 6.76 -80.21 -65.88
N LEU A 240 7.55 -80.05 -66.95
CA LEU A 240 8.63 -79.06 -67.02
C LEU A 240 8.14 -77.65 -67.38
N ILE A 241 7.07 -77.54 -68.18
CA ILE A 241 6.61 -76.27 -68.75
C ILE A 241 5.52 -75.64 -67.88
N VAL A 242 4.61 -76.47 -67.33
CA VAL A 242 3.48 -76.03 -66.51
C VAL A 242 3.91 -75.18 -65.29
N PRO A 243 4.95 -75.55 -64.52
CA PRO A 243 5.40 -74.75 -63.37
C PRO A 243 5.90 -73.36 -63.75
N LEU A 244 6.58 -73.22 -64.89
CA LEU A 244 7.10 -71.94 -65.37
C LEU A 244 5.97 -70.98 -65.77
N ILE A 245 4.95 -71.51 -66.45
CA ILE A 245 3.77 -70.74 -66.84
C ILE A 245 2.97 -70.32 -65.61
N VAL A 246 2.72 -71.25 -64.68
CA VAL A 246 1.99 -70.97 -63.44
C VAL A 246 2.73 -69.95 -62.59
N PHE A 247 4.05 -70.12 -62.39
CA PHE A 247 4.87 -69.16 -61.66
C PHE A 247 4.82 -67.76 -62.29
N TYR A 248 4.90 -67.66 -63.62
CA TYR A 248 4.82 -66.39 -64.33
C TYR A 248 3.44 -65.72 -64.13
N ILE A 249 2.34 -66.47 -64.24
CA ILE A 249 0.98 -65.96 -64.02
C ILE A 249 0.78 -65.53 -62.56
N SER A 250 1.18 -66.37 -61.59
CA SER A 250 1.09 -66.06 -60.16
C SER A 250 1.93 -64.85 -59.77
N TYR A 251 3.13 -64.70 -60.33
CA TYR A 251 4.00 -63.54 -60.13
C TYR A 251 3.38 -62.25 -60.69
N ARG A 252 2.82 -62.31 -61.92
CA ARG A 252 2.09 -61.17 -62.52
C ARG A 252 0.89 -60.76 -61.67
N LEU A 253 0.11 -61.73 -61.18
CA LEU A 253 -1.05 -61.48 -60.33
C LEU A 253 -0.63 -60.86 -58.99
N HIS A 254 0.42 -61.38 -58.35
CA HIS A 254 0.96 -60.84 -57.11
C HIS A 254 1.47 -59.39 -57.27
N LYS A 255 2.16 -59.09 -58.37
CA LYS A 255 2.61 -57.71 -58.68
C LYS A 255 1.42 -56.76 -58.85
N ALA A 256 0.34 -57.21 -59.50
CA ALA A 256 -0.89 -56.43 -59.64
C ALA A 256 -1.57 -56.19 -58.28
N ILE A 257 -1.65 -57.22 -57.42
CA ILE A 257 -2.21 -57.13 -56.06
C ILE A 257 -1.40 -56.16 -55.19
N ILE A 258 -0.07 -56.22 -55.21
CA ILE A 258 0.79 -55.28 -54.47
C ILE A 258 0.60 -53.84 -54.98
N SER A 259 0.54 -53.65 -56.31
CA SER A 259 0.31 -52.32 -56.90
C SER A 259 -1.04 -51.75 -56.48
N TRP A 260 -2.08 -52.58 -56.48
CA TRP A 260 -3.41 -52.21 -56.04
C TRP A 260 -3.45 -51.90 -54.53
N LEU A 261 -2.82 -52.73 -53.69
CA LEU A 261 -2.69 -52.49 -52.25
C LEU A 261 -1.97 -51.16 -51.97
N ARG A 262 -0.86 -50.90 -52.68
CA ARG A 262 -0.12 -49.63 -52.55
C ARG A 262 -1.01 -48.43 -52.90
N ARG A 263 -1.75 -48.50 -54.01
CA ARG A 263 -2.70 -47.44 -54.40
C ARG A 263 -3.82 -47.27 -53.38
N ARG A 264 -4.37 -48.36 -52.84
CA ARG A 264 -5.45 -48.33 -51.85
C ARG A 264 -5.02 -47.74 -50.51
N ILE A 265 -3.81 -48.05 -50.06
CA ILE A 265 -3.23 -47.46 -48.84
C ILE A 265 -2.99 -45.96 -49.05
N LEU A 266 -2.41 -45.57 -50.20
CA LEU A 266 -2.21 -44.16 -50.56
C LEU A 266 -3.53 -43.40 -50.66
N SER A 267 -4.55 -43.95 -51.30
CA SER A 267 -5.86 -43.31 -51.44
C SER A 267 -6.56 -43.15 -50.10
N ASN A 268 -6.49 -44.17 -49.23
CA ASN A 268 -7.07 -44.10 -47.89
C ASN A 268 -6.37 -43.04 -47.04
N HIS A 269 -5.04 -42.98 -47.09
CA HIS A 269 -4.26 -41.94 -46.41
C HIS A 269 -4.56 -40.53 -46.96
N LEU A 270 -4.82 -40.40 -48.26
CA LEU A 270 -5.21 -39.14 -48.87
C LEU A 270 -6.62 -38.72 -48.43
N GLN A 271 -7.56 -39.67 -48.38
CA GLN A 271 -8.93 -39.43 -47.91
C GLN A 271 -8.99 -39.06 -46.43
N THR A 272 -8.21 -39.72 -45.57
CA THR A 272 -8.14 -39.36 -44.15
C THR A 272 -7.55 -37.96 -43.96
N LYS A 273 -6.49 -37.61 -44.71
CA LYS A 273 -5.96 -36.23 -44.74
C LYS A 273 -7.02 -35.21 -45.19
N LYS A 274 -7.75 -35.49 -46.28
CA LYS A 274 -8.84 -34.62 -46.76
C LYS A 274 -9.94 -34.43 -45.71
N LYS A 275 -10.44 -35.51 -45.12
CA LYS A 275 -11.47 -35.46 -44.06
C LYS A 275 -11.00 -34.66 -42.83
N LYS A 276 -9.71 -34.77 -42.47
CA LYS A 276 -9.15 -34.00 -41.36
C LYS A 276 -9.10 -32.51 -41.68
N LYS A 277 -8.65 -32.15 -42.88
CA LYS A 277 -8.62 -30.76 -43.36
C LYS A 277 -10.03 -30.15 -43.43
N GLU A 278 -11.01 -30.89 -43.97
CA GLU A 278 -12.41 -30.45 -44.00
C GLU A 278 -13.00 -30.21 -42.60
N LYS A 279 -12.64 -31.05 -41.61
CA LYS A 279 -13.05 -30.83 -40.21
C LYS A 279 -12.42 -29.58 -39.62
N GLU A 280 -11.14 -29.32 -39.88
CA GLU A 280 -10.45 -28.11 -39.43
C GLU A 280 -11.05 -26.85 -40.09
N ASP A 281 -11.32 -26.89 -41.39
CA ASP A 281 -11.94 -25.80 -42.12
C ASP A 281 -13.38 -25.52 -41.63
N ARG A 282 -14.13 -26.57 -41.25
CA ARG A 282 -15.46 -26.42 -40.64
C ARG A 282 -15.38 -25.74 -39.27
N LYS A 283 -14.48 -26.19 -38.40
CA LYS A 283 -14.26 -25.56 -37.09
C LYS A 283 -13.88 -24.09 -37.21
N ARG A 284 -12.96 -23.76 -38.12
CA ARG A 284 -12.56 -22.37 -38.38
C ARG A 284 -13.73 -21.50 -38.85
N LYS A 285 -14.64 -22.05 -39.66
CA LYS A 285 -15.87 -21.36 -40.06
C LYS A 285 -16.80 -21.13 -38.88
N GLU A 286 -17.00 -22.13 -38.02
CA GLU A 286 -17.82 -22.02 -36.80
C GLU A 286 -17.25 -20.94 -35.86
N GLU A 287 -15.95 -20.96 -35.61
CA GLU A 287 -15.25 -19.94 -34.81
C GLU A 287 -15.39 -18.53 -35.40
N TRP A 288 -15.29 -18.41 -36.74
CA TRP A 288 -15.45 -17.14 -37.43
C TRP A 288 -16.88 -16.59 -37.33
N GLU A 289 -17.89 -17.44 -37.45
CA GLU A 289 -19.30 -17.05 -37.26
C GLU A 289 -19.59 -16.63 -35.82
N GLU A 290 -19.02 -17.33 -34.84
CA GLU A 290 -19.14 -16.97 -33.43
C GLU A 290 -18.47 -15.62 -33.13
N TYR A 291 -17.26 -15.41 -33.66
CA TYR A 291 -16.58 -14.12 -33.57
C TYR A 291 -17.41 -12.97 -34.18
N LYS A 292 -18.04 -13.22 -35.33
CA LYS A 292 -18.90 -12.23 -35.99
C LYS A 292 -20.12 -11.87 -35.13
N LYS A 293 -20.80 -12.85 -34.55
CA LYS A 293 -21.91 -12.62 -33.60
C LYS A 293 -21.47 -11.80 -32.40
N GLN A 294 -20.32 -12.12 -31.79
CA GLN A 294 -19.79 -11.35 -30.65
C GLN A 294 -19.41 -9.92 -31.04
N ARG A 295 -18.93 -9.70 -32.27
CA ARG A 295 -18.67 -8.36 -32.78
C ARG A 295 -19.97 -7.57 -32.95
N ASP A 296 -20.97 -8.15 -33.60
CA ASP A 296 -22.27 -7.51 -33.84
C ASP A 296 -22.97 -7.17 -32.51
N GLN A 297 -22.89 -8.05 -31.52
CA GLN A 297 -23.38 -7.83 -30.16
C GLN A 297 -22.71 -6.61 -29.49
N ARG A 298 -21.37 -6.54 -29.55
CA ARG A 298 -20.61 -5.41 -28.98
C ARG A 298 -20.89 -4.10 -29.70
N ASP A 299 -21.08 -4.13 -31.02
CA ASP A 299 -21.43 -2.95 -31.80
C ASP A 299 -22.86 -2.48 -31.46
N PHE A 300 -23.82 -3.40 -31.25
CA PHE A 300 -25.17 -3.09 -30.78
C PHE A 300 -25.15 -2.45 -29.38
N GLU A 301 -24.47 -3.07 -28.40
CA GLU A 301 -24.34 -2.55 -27.03
C GLU A 301 -23.72 -1.14 -27.01
N ARG A 302 -22.73 -0.89 -27.89
CA ARG A 302 -22.11 0.43 -28.06
C ARG A 302 -23.12 1.47 -28.56
N ILE A 303 -23.90 1.12 -29.59
CA ILE A 303 -24.93 2.02 -30.16
C ILE A 303 -26.02 2.32 -29.12
N GLU A 304 -26.48 1.31 -28.39
CA GLU A 304 -27.51 1.45 -27.36
C GLU A 304 -27.03 2.34 -26.21
N LYS A 305 -25.77 2.19 -25.80
CA LYS A 305 -25.14 3.08 -24.81
C LYS A 305 -25.16 4.54 -25.25
N TYR A 306 -24.78 4.83 -26.51
CA TYR A 306 -24.84 6.18 -27.07
C TYR A 306 -26.27 6.73 -27.13
N ARG A 307 -27.25 5.89 -27.48
CA ARG A 307 -28.68 6.27 -27.47
C ARG A 307 -29.14 6.67 -26.07
N MET A 308 -28.86 5.83 -25.07
CA MET A 308 -29.23 6.07 -23.66
C MET A 308 -28.56 7.33 -23.10
N GLU A 309 -27.32 7.60 -23.51
CA GLU A 309 -26.60 8.81 -23.10
C GLU A 309 -27.20 10.08 -23.69
N ARG A 310 -27.59 10.06 -24.97
CA ARG A 310 -28.34 11.16 -25.60
C ARG A 310 -29.67 11.43 -24.90
N GLU A 311 -30.47 10.40 -24.63
CA GLU A 311 -31.75 10.56 -23.91
C GLU A 311 -31.56 11.14 -22.50
N ARG A 312 -30.48 10.74 -21.80
CA ARG A 312 -30.13 11.33 -20.49
C ARG A 312 -29.73 12.80 -20.61
N GLN A 313 -28.96 13.18 -21.64
CA GLN A 313 -28.60 14.58 -21.88
C GLN A 313 -29.83 15.43 -22.21
N GLU A 314 -30.72 14.95 -23.08
CA GLU A 314 -31.98 15.64 -23.40
C GLU A 314 -32.86 15.84 -22.16
N LYS A 315 -33.01 14.81 -21.31
CA LYS A 315 -33.73 14.93 -20.03
C LYS A 315 -33.09 15.96 -19.09
N ARG A 316 -31.75 16.02 -19.03
CA ARG A 316 -31.02 17.06 -18.26
C ARG A 316 -31.25 18.46 -18.81
N MET A 317 -31.23 18.62 -20.14
CA MET A 317 -31.50 19.90 -20.81
C MET A 317 -32.92 20.38 -20.56
N ARG A 318 -33.93 19.50 -20.69
CA ARG A 318 -35.34 19.82 -20.38
C ARG A 318 -35.52 20.26 -18.92
N ARG A 319 -34.86 19.58 -17.97
CA ARG A 319 -34.89 19.96 -16.54
C ARG A 319 -34.21 21.31 -16.27
N LYS A 320 -33.12 21.63 -16.98
CA LYS A 320 -32.47 22.95 -16.89
C LYS A 320 -33.37 24.05 -17.45
N ASN A 321 -33.99 23.83 -18.62
CA ASN A 321 -34.88 24.82 -19.23
C ASN A 321 -36.09 25.14 -18.34
N ASN A 322 -36.73 24.11 -17.75
CA ASN A 322 -37.87 24.32 -16.85
C ASN A 322 -37.51 25.01 -15.52
N LYS A 323 -36.22 25.10 -15.16
CA LYS A 323 -35.75 25.83 -13.96
C LYS A 323 -35.47 27.31 -14.20
N ILE A 324 -35.40 27.75 -15.47
CA ILE A 324 -35.10 29.14 -15.84
C ILE A 324 -36.40 29.94 -16.06
N THR A 325 -37.55 29.26 -16.16
CA THR A 325 -38.88 29.85 -16.42
C THR A 325 -39.72 30.13 -15.17
N TRP A 326 -39.11 30.12 -13.98
CA TRP A 326 -39.68 30.59 -12.70
C TRP A 326 -38.70 31.60 -12.12
#